data_AF-A0A600JGK1-F1
#
_entry.id   AF-A0A600JGK1-F1
#
_cell.length_a   1.000
_cell.length_b   1.000
_cell.length_c   1.000
_cell.angle_alpha   90.00
_cell.angle_beta   90.00
_cell.angle_gamma   90.00
#
_symmetry.space_group_name_H-M   'P 1'
#
loop_
_entity.id
_entity.type
_entity.pdbx_description
1 polymer ?
#
loop_
_entity_poly.entity_id
_entity_poly.type
_entity_poly.pdbx_seq_one_letter_code
_entity_poly.pdbx_strand_id
1 'polypeptide(L)'
;MSNIDKQAVTAKTKELASLMVERFSMNPVSCKLLNEAWEKEFPDEVAIAERMLALLDENIQLQREKDAIEAVALALRDDMRQAREQLAAAEQERENWRISFDNERYRADKLAAALNAEREKLVMANRSLITQHIRANSAESRIAELEARTVCLPKLPVLGSTSERYEGFAAGASSMRNECANAIHAAGIKVIEGEGQ
;
A
#
# COMPACT_ATOMS: atom_id res chain seq x y z
N MET A 1 -36.14 49.48 -40.17
CA MET A 1 -36.51 48.05 -40.22
C MET A 1 -35.60 47.27 -39.30
N SER A 2 -36.15 46.50 -38.37
CA SER A 2 -35.44 45.57 -37.49
C SER A 2 -34.78 44.44 -38.30
N ASN A 3 -33.80 43.75 -37.73
CA ASN A 3 -33.20 42.55 -38.35
C ASN A 3 -34.26 41.46 -38.62
N ILE A 4 -35.25 41.38 -37.73
CA ILE A 4 -36.43 40.49 -37.86
C ILE A 4 -37.26 40.87 -39.09
N ASP A 5 -37.46 42.17 -39.34
CA ASP A 5 -38.22 42.63 -40.51
C ASP A 5 -37.47 42.30 -41.81
N LYS A 6 -36.14 42.41 -41.82
CA LYS A 6 -35.34 42.06 -43.01
C LYS A 6 -35.42 40.57 -43.33
N GLN A 7 -35.31 39.70 -42.31
CA GLN A 7 -35.45 38.25 -42.46
C GLN A 7 -36.85 37.83 -42.91
N ALA A 8 -37.90 38.45 -42.37
CA ALA A 8 -39.27 38.17 -42.77
C ALA A 8 -39.51 38.50 -44.24
N VAL A 9 -38.99 39.64 -44.72
CA VAL A 9 -39.09 39.98 -46.14
C VAL A 9 -38.23 39.00 -46.96
N THR A 10 -37.02 38.60 -46.53
CA THR A 10 -36.18 37.69 -47.36
C THR A 10 -36.77 36.29 -47.45
N ALA A 11 -37.43 35.83 -46.38
CA ALA A 11 -38.22 34.61 -46.37
C ALA A 11 -39.38 34.68 -47.38
N LYS A 12 -40.19 35.75 -47.35
CA LYS A 12 -41.30 35.96 -48.29
C LYS A 12 -40.82 35.98 -49.75
N THR A 13 -39.67 36.60 -50.00
CA THR A 13 -39.03 36.61 -51.33
C THR A 13 -38.63 35.21 -51.80
N LYS A 14 -37.98 34.42 -50.94
CA LYS A 14 -37.58 33.04 -51.26
C LYS A 14 -38.80 32.18 -51.57
N GLU A 15 -39.87 32.35 -50.82
CA GLU A 15 -41.15 31.66 -51.02
C GLU A 15 -41.80 32.05 -52.36
N LEU A 16 -41.93 33.35 -52.64
CA LEU A 16 -42.47 33.82 -53.92
C LEU A 16 -41.64 33.34 -55.12
N ALA A 17 -40.31 33.34 -55.00
CA ALA A 17 -39.42 32.81 -56.04
C ALA A 17 -39.61 31.31 -56.26
N SER A 18 -39.74 30.51 -55.18
CA SER A 18 -40.01 29.08 -55.27
C SER A 18 -41.35 28.80 -55.94
N LEU A 19 -42.41 29.51 -55.53
CA LEU A 19 -43.74 29.38 -56.13
C LEU A 19 -43.74 29.79 -57.60
N MET A 20 -42.95 30.79 -57.99
CA MET A 20 -42.82 31.18 -59.40
C MET A 20 -42.15 30.12 -60.26
N VAL A 21 -41.20 29.36 -59.72
CA VAL A 21 -40.60 28.20 -60.41
C VAL A 21 -41.64 27.09 -60.62
N GLU A 22 -42.54 26.89 -59.65
CA GLU A 22 -43.57 25.84 -59.68
C GLU A 22 -44.87 26.24 -60.39
N ARG A 23 -44.96 27.49 -60.88
CA ARG A 23 -46.18 28.08 -61.46
C ARG A 23 -46.82 27.26 -62.58
N PHE A 24 -46.03 26.50 -63.35
CA PHE A 24 -46.53 25.67 -64.44
C PHE A 24 -47.51 24.57 -63.98
N SER A 25 -47.43 24.16 -62.71
CA SER A 25 -48.28 23.12 -62.11
C SER A 25 -49.56 23.69 -61.48
N MET A 26 -49.70 25.01 -61.42
CA MET A 26 -50.78 25.67 -60.70
C MET A 26 -52.02 25.87 -61.57
N ASN A 27 -53.19 25.92 -60.93
CA ASN A 27 -54.44 26.27 -61.60
C ASN A 27 -54.43 27.76 -62.02
N PRO A 28 -55.29 28.16 -62.99
CA PRO A 28 -55.29 29.52 -63.52
C PRO A 28 -55.56 30.64 -62.50
N VAL A 29 -56.30 30.37 -61.42
CA VAL A 29 -56.59 31.35 -60.37
C VAL A 29 -55.36 31.56 -59.49
N SER A 30 -54.70 30.48 -59.07
CA SER A 30 -53.48 30.55 -58.28
C SER A 30 -52.33 31.23 -59.04
N CYS A 31 -52.20 31.00 -60.35
CA CYS A 31 -51.23 31.71 -61.19
C CYS A 31 -51.45 33.23 -61.20
N LYS A 32 -52.71 33.68 -61.28
CA LYS A 32 -53.04 35.11 -61.27
C LYS A 32 -52.68 35.76 -59.93
N LEU A 33 -53.10 35.15 -58.82
CA LEU A 33 -52.78 35.64 -57.48
C LEU A 33 -51.27 35.69 -57.21
N LEU A 34 -50.54 34.68 -57.69
CA LEU A 34 -49.09 34.62 -57.57
C LEU A 34 -48.40 35.72 -58.41
N ASN A 35 -48.86 35.97 -59.63
CA ASN A 35 -48.35 37.08 -60.46
C ASN A 35 -48.63 38.45 -59.82
N GLU A 36 -49.83 38.66 -59.27
CA GLU A 36 -50.18 39.90 -58.55
C GLU A 36 -49.30 40.11 -57.30
N ALA A 37 -49.04 39.03 -56.55
CA ALA A 37 -48.16 39.08 -55.38
C ALA A 37 -46.71 39.36 -55.77
N TRP A 38 -46.24 38.82 -56.90
CA TRP A 38 -44.92 39.04 -57.44
C TRP A 38 -44.73 40.48 -57.96
N GLU A 39 -45.67 41.00 -58.74
CA GLU A 39 -45.63 42.39 -59.22
C GLU A 39 -45.68 43.40 -58.06
N LYS A 40 -46.37 43.06 -56.96
CA LYS A 40 -46.38 43.88 -55.74
C LYS A 40 -45.05 43.86 -54.98
N GLU A 41 -44.38 42.73 -54.95
CA GLU A 41 -43.08 42.57 -54.27
C GLU A 41 -41.92 43.10 -55.15
N PHE A 42 -42.08 43.05 -56.47
CA PHE A 42 -41.10 43.41 -57.49
C PHE A 42 -41.71 44.36 -58.54
N PRO A 43 -41.94 45.63 -58.19
CA PRO A 43 -42.56 46.60 -59.09
C PRO A 43 -41.63 47.03 -60.24
N ASP A 44 -40.31 46.95 -60.05
CA ASP A 44 -39.30 47.32 -61.05
C ASP A 44 -38.00 46.50 -60.91
N GLU A 45 -37.07 46.71 -61.85
CA GLU A 45 -35.76 46.04 -61.86
C GLU A 45 -34.87 46.44 -60.67
N VAL A 46 -35.06 47.65 -60.13
CA VAL A 46 -34.30 48.15 -58.98
C VAL A 46 -34.70 47.38 -57.73
N ALA A 47 -35.99 47.18 -57.48
CA ALA A 47 -36.50 46.37 -56.37
C ALA A 47 -36.00 44.93 -56.45
N ILE A 48 -35.93 44.35 -57.67
CA ILE A 48 -35.35 43.02 -57.89
C ILE A 48 -33.87 43.00 -57.51
N ALA A 49 -33.08 43.98 -57.96
CA ALA A 49 -31.66 44.07 -57.67
C ALA A 49 -31.37 44.26 -56.16
N GLU A 50 -32.13 45.11 -55.48
CA GLU A 50 -32.04 45.30 -54.03
C GLU A 50 -32.33 44.00 -53.27
N ARG A 51 -33.28 43.22 -53.77
CA ARG A 51 -33.63 41.91 -53.21
C ARG A 51 -32.53 40.88 -53.40
N MET A 52 -31.97 40.81 -54.61
CA MET A 52 -30.85 39.93 -54.91
C MET A 52 -29.62 40.29 -54.07
N LEU A 53 -29.34 41.58 -53.88
CA LEU A 53 -28.25 42.03 -53.04
C LEU A 53 -28.45 41.61 -51.57
N ALA A 54 -29.65 41.78 -51.02
CA ALA A 54 -29.97 41.35 -49.67
C ALA A 54 -29.81 39.82 -49.46
N LEU A 55 -30.19 39.01 -50.46
CA LEU A 55 -29.99 37.56 -50.44
C LEU A 55 -28.51 37.17 -50.54
N LEU A 56 -27.73 37.91 -51.33
CA LEU A 56 -26.29 37.71 -51.46
C LEU A 56 -25.56 38.06 -50.15
N ASP A 57 -25.91 39.17 -49.52
CA ASP A 57 -25.39 39.56 -48.21
C ASP A 57 -25.71 38.51 -47.13
N GLU A 58 -26.96 37.99 -47.12
CA GLU A 58 -27.35 36.90 -46.22
C GLU A 58 -26.51 35.64 -46.48
N ASN A 59 -26.28 35.27 -47.74
CA ASN A 59 -25.48 34.11 -48.09
C ASN A 59 -24.01 34.25 -47.66
N ILE A 60 -23.41 35.43 -47.87
CA ILE A 60 -22.05 35.75 -47.40
C ILE A 60 -21.97 35.68 -45.88
N GLN A 61 -22.98 36.20 -45.18
CA GLN A 61 -23.03 36.14 -43.71
C GLN A 61 -23.14 34.69 -43.22
N LEU A 62 -24.03 33.88 -43.80
CA LEU A 62 -24.18 32.47 -43.48
C LEU A 62 -22.89 31.67 -43.74
N GLN A 63 -22.17 32.00 -44.82
CA GLN A 63 -20.89 31.35 -45.11
C GLN A 63 -19.84 31.69 -44.05
N ARG A 64 -19.76 32.95 -43.62
CA ARG A 64 -18.85 33.36 -42.53
C ARG A 64 -19.19 32.68 -41.20
N GLU A 65 -20.48 32.57 -40.86
CA GLU A 65 -20.94 31.88 -39.66
C GLU A 65 -20.63 30.39 -39.71
N LYS A 66 -20.83 29.76 -40.87
CA LYS A 66 -20.42 28.37 -41.11
C LYS A 66 -18.92 28.18 -40.89
N ASP A 67 -18.09 29.02 -41.49
CA ASP A 67 -16.62 28.94 -41.35
C ASP A 67 -16.20 29.13 -39.89
N ALA A 68 -16.85 30.04 -39.15
CA ALA A 68 -16.61 30.24 -37.73
C ALA A 68 -17.00 29.01 -36.89
N ILE A 69 -18.13 28.37 -37.18
CA ILE A 69 -18.56 27.15 -36.51
C ILE A 69 -17.60 26.00 -36.82
N GLU A 70 -17.15 25.85 -38.06
CA GLU A 70 -16.17 24.82 -38.44
C GLU A 70 -14.84 25.02 -37.72
N ALA A 71 -14.36 26.26 -37.60
CA ALA A 71 -13.14 26.58 -36.85
C ALA A 71 -13.28 26.21 -35.35
N VAL A 72 -14.41 26.53 -34.72
CA VAL A 72 -14.69 26.17 -33.33
C VAL A 72 -14.78 24.64 -33.17
N ALA A 73 -15.41 23.93 -34.10
CA ALA A 73 -15.52 22.48 -34.07
C ALA A 73 -14.16 21.79 -34.20
N LEU A 74 -13.24 22.35 -34.99
CA LEU A 74 -11.86 21.86 -35.10
C LEU A 74 -11.10 22.09 -33.79
N ALA A 75 -11.15 23.29 -33.22
CA ALA A 75 -10.51 23.59 -31.94
C ALA A 75 -11.01 22.65 -30.82
N LEU A 76 -12.32 22.46 -30.70
CA LEU A 76 -12.90 21.54 -29.72
C LEU A 76 -12.45 20.10 -29.92
N ARG A 77 -12.30 19.65 -31.17
CA ARG A 77 -11.80 18.31 -31.48
C ARG A 77 -10.35 18.15 -31.02
N ASP A 78 -9.52 19.16 -31.21
CA ASP A 78 -8.12 19.13 -30.79
C ASP A 78 -7.99 19.19 -29.27
N ASP A 79 -8.78 20.02 -28.59
CA ASP A 79 -8.86 20.06 -27.12
C ASP A 79 -9.27 18.69 -26.54
N MET A 80 -10.29 18.06 -27.15
CA MET A 80 -10.75 16.73 -26.74
C MET A 80 -9.69 15.65 -27.00
N ARG A 81 -8.90 15.78 -28.07
CA ARG A 81 -7.77 14.88 -28.33
C ARG A 81 -6.70 15.04 -27.25
N GLN A 82 -6.31 16.28 -26.96
CA GLN A 82 -5.30 16.58 -25.94
C GLN A 82 -5.75 16.10 -24.54
N ALA A 83 -7.02 16.32 -24.18
CA ALA A 83 -7.56 15.83 -22.92
C ALA A 83 -7.50 14.29 -22.80
N ARG A 84 -7.75 13.57 -23.90
CA ARG A 84 -7.62 12.10 -23.93
C ARG A 84 -6.18 11.64 -23.78
N GLU A 85 -5.23 12.32 -24.39
CA GLU A 85 -3.80 12.02 -24.27
C GLU A 85 -3.30 12.25 -22.83
N GLN A 86 -3.70 13.37 -22.21
CA GLN A 86 -3.40 13.64 -20.80
C GLN A 86 -4.02 12.60 -19.88
N LEU A 87 -5.27 12.19 -20.13
CA LEU A 87 -5.92 11.14 -19.37
C LEU A 87 -5.17 9.81 -19.49
N ALA A 88 -4.79 9.40 -20.69
CA ALA A 88 -4.04 8.17 -20.92
C ALA A 88 -2.67 8.19 -20.22
N ALA A 89 -1.96 9.33 -20.26
CA ALA A 89 -0.69 9.50 -19.54
C ALA A 89 -0.88 9.39 -18.02
N ALA A 90 -1.89 10.05 -17.46
CA ALA A 90 -2.21 9.98 -16.04
C ALA A 90 -2.61 8.56 -15.59
N GLU A 91 -3.36 7.83 -16.43
CA GLU A 91 -3.71 6.43 -16.17
C GLU A 91 -2.49 5.51 -16.18
N GLN A 92 -1.57 5.72 -17.12
CA GLN A 92 -0.32 4.97 -17.19
C GLN A 92 0.57 5.24 -15.96
N GLU A 93 0.67 6.51 -15.53
CA GLU A 93 1.40 6.85 -14.31
C GLU A 93 0.78 6.20 -13.08
N ARG A 94 -0.55 6.26 -12.94
CA ARG A 94 -1.26 5.60 -11.83
C ARG A 94 -0.97 4.11 -11.80
N GLU A 95 -0.97 3.45 -12.96
CA GLU A 95 -0.66 2.02 -13.06
C GLU A 95 0.80 1.72 -12.70
N ASN A 96 1.74 2.54 -13.16
CA ASN A 96 3.16 2.42 -12.79
C ASN A 96 3.34 2.56 -11.26
N TRP A 97 2.66 3.51 -10.64
CA TRP A 97 2.67 3.69 -9.18
C TRP A 97 2.07 2.50 -8.46
N ARG A 98 0.94 1.96 -8.94
CA ARG A 98 0.29 0.77 -8.39
C ARG A 98 1.25 -0.42 -8.38
N ILE A 99 1.91 -0.69 -9.51
CA ILE A 99 2.90 -1.77 -9.64
C ILE A 99 4.10 -1.54 -8.71
N SER A 100 4.61 -0.31 -8.64
CA SER A 100 5.74 0.03 -7.75
C SER A 100 5.39 -0.19 -6.28
N PHE A 101 4.19 0.23 -5.87
CA PHE A 101 3.69 0.04 -4.52
C PHE A 101 3.51 -1.45 -4.18
N ASP A 102 2.95 -2.25 -5.08
CA ASP A 102 2.80 -3.69 -4.89
C ASP A 102 4.17 -4.38 -4.72
N ASN A 103 5.16 -3.98 -5.51
CA ASN A 103 6.53 -4.49 -5.40
C ASN A 103 7.17 -4.12 -4.05
N GLU A 104 6.97 -2.90 -3.58
CA GLU A 104 7.52 -2.45 -2.30
C GLU A 104 6.84 -3.15 -1.12
N ARG A 105 5.51 -3.32 -1.18
CA ARG A 105 4.77 -4.10 -0.19
C ARG A 105 5.28 -5.54 -0.12
N TYR A 106 5.51 -6.17 -1.26
CA TYR A 106 6.06 -7.52 -1.32
C TYR A 106 7.46 -7.61 -0.67
N ARG A 107 8.32 -6.61 -0.87
CA ARG A 107 9.63 -6.55 -0.21
C ARG A 107 9.48 -6.39 1.30
N ALA A 108 8.59 -5.50 1.75
CA ALA A 108 8.31 -5.28 3.16
C ALA A 108 7.80 -6.57 3.84
N ASP A 109 6.87 -7.28 3.21
CA ASP A 109 6.33 -8.55 3.72
C ASP A 109 7.42 -9.62 3.83
N LYS A 110 8.32 -9.72 2.84
CA LYS A 110 9.48 -10.61 2.90
C LYS A 110 10.41 -10.29 4.05
N LEU A 111 10.72 -9.01 4.26
CA LEU A 111 11.57 -8.57 5.37
C LEU A 111 10.91 -8.84 6.73
N ALA A 112 9.61 -8.56 6.84
CA ALA A 112 8.84 -8.84 8.05
C ALA A 112 8.84 -10.35 8.38
N ALA A 113 8.65 -11.21 7.38
CA ALA A 113 8.73 -12.65 7.55
C ALA A 113 10.12 -13.10 8.02
N ALA A 114 11.19 -12.57 7.42
CA ALA A 114 12.56 -12.87 7.83
C ALA A 114 12.86 -12.43 9.27
N LEU A 115 12.44 -11.21 9.65
CA LEU A 115 12.61 -10.71 11.01
C LEU A 115 11.82 -11.52 12.04
N ASN A 116 10.60 -11.94 11.71
CA ASN A 116 9.80 -12.80 12.58
C ASN A 116 10.46 -14.17 12.77
N ALA A 117 11.01 -14.77 11.71
CA ALA A 117 11.73 -16.04 11.82
C ALA A 117 12.96 -15.93 12.74
N GLU A 118 13.74 -14.85 12.63
CA GLU A 118 14.87 -14.60 13.55
C GLU A 118 14.41 -14.36 14.99
N ARG A 119 13.31 -13.61 15.19
CA ARG A 119 12.72 -13.41 16.51
C ARG A 119 12.30 -14.73 17.15
N GLU A 120 11.68 -15.63 16.40
CA GLU A 120 11.30 -16.96 16.90
C GLU A 120 12.51 -17.78 17.33
N LYS A 121 13.60 -17.77 16.54
CA LYS A 121 14.87 -18.43 16.91
C LYS A 121 15.42 -17.88 18.23
N LEU A 122 15.44 -16.56 18.40
CA LEU A 122 15.88 -15.90 19.63
C LEU A 122 15.01 -16.28 20.83
N VAL A 123 13.69 -16.34 20.65
CA VAL A 123 12.75 -16.78 21.70
C VAL A 123 13.05 -18.23 22.12
N MET A 124 13.28 -19.13 21.17
CA MET A 124 13.61 -20.53 21.47
C MET A 124 14.97 -20.66 22.17
N ALA A 125 15.98 -19.91 21.71
CA ALA A 125 17.29 -19.87 22.34
C ALA A 125 17.21 -19.34 23.78
N ASN A 126 16.48 -18.25 24.02
CA ASN A 126 16.26 -17.71 25.36
C ASN A 126 15.55 -18.70 26.28
N ARG A 127 14.53 -19.41 25.78
CA ARG A 127 13.85 -20.45 26.57
C ARG A 127 14.81 -21.57 26.98
N SER A 128 15.69 -21.98 26.07
CA SER A 128 16.73 -22.96 26.36
C SER A 128 17.70 -22.44 27.42
N LEU A 129 18.19 -21.21 27.27
CA LEU A 129 19.09 -20.58 28.23
C LEU A 129 18.48 -20.48 29.64
N ILE A 130 17.22 -20.07 29.75
CA ILE A 130 16.50 -20.04 31.04
C ILE A 130 16.46 -21.44 31.67
N THR A 131 16.14 -22.45 30.87
CA THR A 131 16.08 -23.84 31.36
C THR A 131 17.45 -24.33 31.84
N GLN A 132 18.52 -24.00 31.10
CA GLN A 132 19.89 -24.36 31.49
C GLN A 132 20.34 -23.60 32.74
N HIS A 133 19.99 -22.31 32.86
CA HIS A 133 20.29 -21.52 34.05
C HIS A 133 19.63 -22.11 35.30
N ILE A 134 18.37 -22.53 35.22
CA ILE A 134 17.68 -23.20 36.34
C ILE A 134 18.39 -24.51 36.72
N ARG A 135 18.82 -25.31 35.74
CA ARG A 135 19.57 -26.55 35.99
C ARG A 135 20.92 -26.28 36.64
N ALA A 136 21.64 -25.26 36.17
CA ALA A 136 22.92 -24.85 36.73
C ALA A 136 22.76 -24.42 38.19
N ASN A 137 21.81 -23.52 38.50
CA ASN A 137 21.56 -23.08 39.86
C ASN A 137 21.17 -24.25 40.80
N SER A 138 20.41 -25.22 40.30
CA SER A 138 20.08 -26.43 41.06
C SER A 138 21.30 -27.30 41.32
N ALA A 139 22.20 -27.45 40.34
CA ALA A 139 23.45 -28.17 40.50
C ALA A 139 24.39 -27.48 41.48
N GLU A 140 24.53 -26.15 41.39
CA GLU A 140 25.30 -25.32 42.33
C GLU A 140 24.78 -25.49 43.76
N SER A 141 23.46 -25.47 43.96
CA SER A 141 22.85 -25.71 45.28
C SER A 141 23.19 -27.10 45.83
N ARG A 142 23.17 -28.14 44.98
CA ARG A 142 23.54 -29.51 45.38
C ARG A 142 25.03 -29.64 45.68
N ILE A 143 25.90 -28.95 44.93
CA ILE A 143 27.34 -28.92 45.20
C ILE A 143 27.58 -28.28 46.56
N ALA A 144 26.97 -27.12 46.83
CA ALA A 144 27.08 -26.46 48.13
C ALA A 144 26.58 -27.34 49.29
N GLU A 145 25.46 -28.06 49.11
CA GLU A 145 24.97 -29.02 50.11
C GLU A 145 26.00 -30.14 50.37
N LEU A 146 26.60 -30.69 49.31
CA LEU A 146 27.60 -31.76 49.41
C LEU A 146 28.89 -31.27 50.08
N GLU A 147 29.37 -30.07 49.72
CA GLU A 147 30.56 -29.44 50.32
C GLU A 147 30.36 -29.08 51.79
N ALA A 148 29.11 -28.81 52.21
CA ALA A 148 28.77 -28.56 53.61
C ALA A 148 28.69 -29.83 54.47
N ARG A 149 28.74 -31.04 53.88
CA ARG A 149 28.63 -32.30 54.65
C ARG A 149 29.85 -32.51 55.52
N THR A 150 29.59 -32.81 56.79
CA THR A 150 30.62 -33.13 57.78
C THR A 150 30.36 -34.50 58.40
N VAL A 151 31.41 -35.23 58.75
CA VAL A 151 31.32 -36.52 59.45
C VAL A 151 32.13 -36.46 60.73
N CYS A 152 31.58 -37.03 61.81
CA CYS A 152 32.30 -37.17 63.07
C CYS A 152 32.85 -38.59 63.22
N LEU A 153 34.14 -38.71 63.48
CA LEU A 153 34.74 -40.01 63.78
C LEU A 153 34.59 -40.34 65.27
N PRO A 154 34.17 -41.57 65.62
CA PRO A 154 34.02 -41.98 67.02
C PRO A 154 35.36 -41.89 67.75
N LYS A 155 35.42 -41.55 69.04
CA LYS A 155 36.69 -41.45 69.81
C LYS A 155 37.43 -42.79 69.90
N LEU A 156 38.77 -42.78 70.05
CA LEU A 156 39.52 -44.02 70.29
C LEU A 156 39.24 -44.52 71.71
N PRO A 157 39.11 -45.83 71.93
CA PRO A 157 39.01 -46.38 73.28
C PRO A 157 40.32 -46.13 74.06
N VAL A 158 40.19 -45.62 75.29
CA VAL A 158 41.34 -45.42 76.19
C VAL A 158 41.68 -46.75 76.84
N LEU A 159 42.86 -47.29 76.52
CA LEU A 159 43.36 -48.52 77.12
C LEU A 159 44.03 -48.17 78.45
N GLY A 160 43.45 -48.61 79.56
CA GLY A 160 43.91 -48.29 80.93
C GLY A 160 45.23 -48.98 81.37
N SER A 161 46.11 -49.35 80.43
CA SER A 161 47.36 -50.05 80.69
C SER A 161 48.47 -49.51 79.79
N THR A 162 49.59 -49.09 80.39
CA THR A 162 50.77 -48.53 79.71
C THR A 162 51.83 -49.58 79.37
N SER A 163 51.44 -50.86 79.26
CA SER A 163 52.39 -51.89 78.84
C SER A 163 52.61 -51.81 77.32
N GLU A 164 53.85 -52.06 76.90
CA GLU A 164 54.35 -51.93 75.52
C GLU A 164 53.43 -52.63 74.47
N ARG A 165 52.77 -53.73 74.86
CA ARG A 165 51.81 -54.46 74.01
C ARG A 165 50.52 -53.67 73.70
N TYR A 166 50.08 -52.79 74.59
CA TYR A 166 48.91 -51.93 74.37
C TYR A 166 49.26 -50.61 73.66
N GLU A 167 50.50 -50.13 73.78
CA GLU A 167 50.99 -48.95 73.05
C GLU A 167 51.02 -49.20 71.53
N GLY A 168 51.52 -50.37 71.09
CA GLY A 168 51.50 -50.75 69.68
C GLY A 168 50.09 -50.86 69.09
N PHE A 169 49.12 -51.35 69.87
CA PHE A 169 47.71 -51.39 69.45
C PHE A 169 47.11 -49.98 69.35
N ALA A 170 47.38 -49.10 70.32
CA ALA A 170 46.93 -47.71 70.29
C ALA A 170 47.52 -46.94 69.09
N ALA A 171 48.80 -47.16 68.76
CA ALA A 171 49.47 -46.59 67.59
C ALA A 171 48.85 -47.09 66.28
N GLY A 172 48.59 -48.39 66.15
CA GLY A 172 47.94 -48.98 64.98
C GLY A 172 46.50 -48.48 64.77
N ALA A 173 45.71 -48.41 65.84
CA ALA A 173 44.33 -47.89 65.79
C ALA A 173 44.29 -46.40 65.43
N SER A 174 45.30 -45.63 65.87
CA SER A 174 45.46 -44.22 65.51
C SER A 174 45.86 -44.05 64.03
N SER A 175 46.78 -44.88 63.53
CA SER A 175 47.17 -44.89 62.11
C SER A 175 45.98 -45.19 61.20
N MET A 176 45.22 -46.26 61.48
CA MET A 176 44.04 -46.63 60.70
C MET A 176 42.97 -45.53 60.71
N ARG A 177 42.75 -44.89 61.87
CA ARG A 177 41.84 -43.75 61.96
C ARG A 177 42.29 -42.59 61.09
N ASN A 178 43.58 -42.24 61.13
CA ASN A 178 44.14 -41.17 60.31
C ASN A 178 44.04 -41.49 58.83
N GLU A 179 44.27 -42.74 58.42
CA GLU A 179 44.04 -43.21 57.05
C GLU A 179 42.57 -43.08 56.64
N CYS A 180 41.62 -43.45 57.50
CA CYS A 180 40.19 -43.24 57.26
C CYS A 180 39.85 -41.74 57.15
N ALA A 181 40.37 -40.90 58.04
CA ALA A 181 40.14 -39.46 58.00
C ALA A 181 40.70 -38.83 56.72
N ASN A 182 41.89 -39.26 56.29
CA ASN A 182 42.52 -38.82 55.05
C ASN A 182 41.72 -39.27 53.82
N ALA A 183 41.20 -40.50 53.81
CA ALA A 183 40.33 -40.99 52.73
C ALA A 183 39.01 -40.20 52.66
N ILE A 184 38.42 -39.85 53.81
CA ILE A 184 37.19 -39.04 53.88
C ILE A 184 37.45 -37.60 53.42
N HIS A 185 38.57 -36.98 53.82
CA HIS A 185 38.98 -35.68 53.31
C HIS A 185 39.30 -35.70 51.82
N ALA A 186 39.97 -36.74 51.31
CA ALA A 186 40.24 -36.91 49.89
C ALA A 186 38.93 -37.07 49.07
N ALA A 187 37.87 -37.58 49.70
CA ALA A 187 36.52 -37.62 49.13
C ALA A 187 35.76 -36.27 49.24
N GLY A 188 36.38 -35.22 49.78
CA GLY A 188 35.82 -33.87 49.88
C GLY A 188 34.88 -33.65 51.07
N ILE A 189 34.87 -34.54 52.07
CA ILE A 189 34.00 -34.43 53.25
C ILE A 189 34.83 -33.94 54.44
N LYS A 190 34.32 -32.94 55.16
CA LYS A 190 35.03 -32.40 56.34
C LYS A 190 34.85 -33.32 57.55
N VAL A 191 35.95 -33.72 58.18
CA VAL A 191 35.91 -34.51 59.42
C VAL A 191 35.92 -33.57 60.62
N ILE A 192 34.96 -33.74 61.54
CA ILE A 192 34.91 -33.04 62.83
C ILE A 192 35.28 -33.99 63.97
N GLU A 193 36.09 -33.51 64.91
CA GLU A 193 36.40 -34.25 66.13
C GLU A 193 35.23 -34.15 67.12
N GLY A 194 34.84 -35.26 67.75
CA GLY A 194 33.68 -35.27 68.64
C GLY A 194 33.91 -34.45 69.91
N GLU A 195 33.23 -33.32 70.05
CA GLU A 195 33.14 -32.56 71.31
C GLU A 195 32.32 -33.34 72.35
N GLY A 196 32.77 -33.28 73.61
CA GLY A 196 32.36 -34.16 74.69
C GLY A 196 30.97 -33.90 75.28
N GLN A 197 30.31 -34.99 75.69
CA GLN A 197 29.60 -35.07 76.96
C GLN A 197 30.39 -36.02 77.87
#